data_AF-A0A357VHC3-F1
#
_entry.id   AF-A0A357VHC3-F1
#
_cell.length_a   1.000
_cell.length_b   1.000
_cell.length_c   1.000
_cell.angle_alpha   90.00
_cell.angle_beta   90.00
_cell.angle_gamma   90.00
#
_symmetry.space_group_name_H-M   'P 1'
#
loop_
_entity.id
_entity.type
_entity.pdbx_description
1 polymer ?
#
loop_
_entity_poly.entity_id
_entity_poly.type
_entity_poly.pdbx_seq_one_letter_code
_entity_poly.pdbx_strand_id
1 'polypeptide(L)'
;MPKKGNDKFSFTVCGEFFPEVYPAFRSSKWSRGEEDPLETEMRLFCACMRWAFNRLLEGASRDRIKKLGQELFGLNSRYVDDARLKAQGVLDSQRELLELEIEETEKKLGRARKKLGLAMKKLAVAEKKGATPELIEKLRLAAKGRNSRVASLEKKLAELEAHRENGTVPKVVFGGKKLWKKVCKGRATREEWRAARKNRLYSRGDETKGGNPNMKVTYREGEFHLAVTISHLSEKVGEDVLGRPKMSRAPRVEGRLWLPEKHRDLVRIWLAMELPYTVELVRTLEGRYIVHLTFELSGMRESDTASGCLALDINPDGAALC
;
A
#
# COMPACT_ATOMS: atom_id res chain seq x y z
N MET A 1 26.87 -2.87 18.66
CA MET A 1 25.71 -3.65 19.18
C MET A 1 24.46 -3.16 18.46
N PRO A 2 23.82 -3.95 17.60
CA PRO A 2 22.57 -3.54 16.98
C PRO A 2 21.49 -3.52 18.08
N LYS A 3 20.73 -2.43 18.15
CA LYS A 3 19.54 -2.34 19.00
C LYS A 3 18.60 -3.48 18.58
N LYS A 4 18.39 -4.46 19.46
CA LYS A 4 17.29 -5.43 19.31
C LYS A 4 16.01 -4.61 19.13
N GLY A 5 15.41 -4.69 17.95
CA GLY A 5 14.09 -4.11 17.72
C GLY A 5 13.12 -4.80 18.68
N ASN A 6 12.30 -4.02 19.38
CA ASN A 6 11.10 -4.56 20.00
C ASN A 6 10.28 -5.16 18.86
N ASP A 7 10.24 -6.49 18.75
CA ASP A 7 9.31 -7.16 17.86
C ASP A 7 7.89 -6.86 18.38
N LYS A 8 7.28 -5.86 17.75
CA LYS A 8 5.89 -5.51 18.00
C LYS A 8 5.02 -6.55 17.32
N PHE A 9 4.45 -7.45 18.10
CA PHE A 9 3.44 -8.36 17.58
C PHE A 9 2.22 -7.56 17.15
N SER A 10 1.72 -7.80 15.94
CA SER A 10 0.48 -7.17 15.46
C SER A 10 -0.38 -8.21 14.76
N PHE A 11 -1.69 -8.11 14.95
CA PHE A 11 -2.66 -8.92 14.20
C PHE A 11 -3.61 -8.00 13.44
N THR A 12 -4.13 -8.51 12.33
CA THR A 12 -5.09 -7.77 11.49
C THR A 12 -6.39 -8.55 11.35
N VAL A 13 -7.50 -7.91 11.66
CA VAL A 13 -8.85 -8.45 11.48
C VAL A 13 -9.44 -7.86 10.21
N CYS A 14 -9.84 -8.72 9.27
CA CYS A 14 -10.53 -8.32 8.05
C CYS A 14 -12.05 -8.37 8.25
N GLY A 15 -12.72 -7.26 7.97
CA GLY A 15 -14.17 -7.12 8.05
C GLY A 15 -14.74 -6.42 6.82
N GLU A 16 -16.04 -6.15 6.87
CA GLU A 16 -16.76 -5.42 5.82
C GLU A 16 -17.59 -4.30 6.42
N PHE A 17 -17.48 -3.12 5.84
CA PHE A 17 -18.23 -1.93 6.22
C PHE A 17 -19.42 -1.73 5.28
N PHE A 18 -20.59 -1.54 5.88
CA PHE A 18 -21.85 -1.24 5.22
C PHE A 18 -22.23 0.19 5.60
N PRO A 19 -21.82 1.20 4.82
CA PRO A 19 -22.20 2.59 5.10
C PRO A 19 -23.70 2.78 4.90
N GLU A 20 -24.36 3.39 5.88
CA GLU A 20 -25.82 3.55 5.92
C GLU A 20 -26.21 5.02 6.00
N VAL A 21 -25.50 5.79 6.84
CA VAL A 21 -25.76 7.21 7.08
C VAL A 21 -24.66 8.02 6.43
N TYR A 22 -25.04 8.84 5.45
CA TYR A 22 -24.15 9.75 4.74
C TYR A 22 -24.47 11.22 5.09
N PRO A 23 -23.47 12.12 5.05
CA PRO A 23 -23.73 13.55 5.08
C PRO A 23 -24.72 13.96 3.98
N ALA A 24 -25.69 14.81 4.32
CA ALA A 24 -26.76 15.23 3.40
C ALA A 24 -26.26 16.08 2.21
N PHE A 25 -25.04 16.62 2.31
CA PHE A 25 -24.47 17.51 1.30
C PHE A 25 -23.12 17.00 0.78
N ARG A 26 -22.80 17.41 -0.45
CA ARG A 26 -21.52 17.17 -1.13
C ARG A 26 -20.77 18.48 -1.29
N SER A 27 -19.44 18.43 -1.37
CA SER A 27 -18.63 19.63 -1.57
C SER A 27 -18.65 20.07 -3.03
N SER A 28 -19.05 21.31 -3.31
CA SER A 28 -18.94 21.89 -4.66
C SER A 28 -17.49 22.00 -5.14
N LYS A 29 -16.54 22.19 -4.21
CA LYS A 29 -15.11 22.32 -4.49
C LYS A 29 -14.44 20.97 -4.76
N TRP A 30 -14.79 19.95 -3.98
CA TRP A 30 -14.02 18.71 -3.93
C TRP A 30 -14.69 17.51 -4.58
N SER A 31 -16.02 17.43 -4.58
CA SER A 31 -16.76 16.30 -5.16
C SER A 31 -16.67 16.32 -6.69
N ARG A 32 -16.73 15.15 -7.32
CA ARG A 32 -16.66 15.02 -8.79
C ARG A 32 -17.70 14.02 -9.28
N GLY A 33 -18.55 14.45 -10.22
CA GLY A 33 -19.62 13.61 -10.75
C GLY A 33 -20.51 13.09 -9.61
N GLU A 34 -20.80 11.80 -9.66
CA GLU A 34 -21.69 11.12 -8.70
C GLU A 34 -20.98 10.49 -7.49
N GLU A 35 -19.71 10.87 -7.22
CA GLU A 35 -18.99 10.39 -6.04
C GLU A 35 -19.73 10.79 -4.76
N ASP A 36 -19.99 9.80 -3.90
CA ASP A 36 -20.48 10.07 -2.54
C ASP A 36 -19.39 10.74 -1.67
N PRO A 37 -19.74 11.27 -0.48
CA PRO A 37 -18.76 11.88 0.42
C PRO A 37 -17.59 10.96 0.82
N LEU A 38 -17.83 9.67 1.04
CA LEU A 38 -16.79 8.71 1.40
C LEU A 38 -15.84 8.47 0.21
N GLU A 39 -16.38 8.25 -0.98
CA GLU A 39 -15.59 8.10 -2.22
C GLU A 39 -14.75 9.33 -2.51
N THR A 40 -15.30 10.52 -2.27
CA THR A 40 -14.58 11.79 -2.40
C THR A 40 -13.40 11.83 -1.41
N GLU A 41 -13.62 11.50 -0.14
CA GLU A 41 -12.57 11.44 0.89
C GLU A 41 -11.46 10.43 0.51
N MET A 42 -11.83 9.23 0.07
CA MET A 42 -10.89 8.18 -0.37
C MET A 42 -10.06 8.65 -1.58
N ARG A 43 -10.68 9.30 -2.56
CA ARG A 43 -9.98 9.85 -3.72
C ARG A 43 -9.00 10.94 -3.33
N LEU A 44 -9.40 11.86 -2.44
CA LEU A 44 -8.55 12.96 -1.97
C LEU A 44 -7.37 12.41 -1.16
N PHE A 45 -7.60 11.45 -0.27
CA PHE A 45 -6.54 10.75 0.47
C PHE A 45 -5.53 10.08 -0.47
N CYS A 46 -6.01 9.30 -1.43
CA CYS A 46 -5.16 8.63 -2.42
C CYS A 46 -4.39 9.64 -3.29
N ALA A 47 -4.99 10.78 -3.63
CA ALA A 47 -4.33 11.85 -4.37
C ALA A 47 -3.24 12.52 -3.52
N CYS A 48 -3.54 12.80 -2.25
CA CYS A 48 -2.61 13.34 -1.27
C CYS A 48 -1.41 12.42 -1.08
N MET A 49 -1.61 11.11 -0.91
CA MET A 49 -0.54 10.13 -0.79
C MET A 49 0.41 10.16 -2.00
N ARG A 50 -0.12 10.19 -3.23
CA ARG A 50 0.71 10.27 -4.44
C ARG A 50 1.47 11.58 -4.55
N TRP A 51 0.82 12.68 -4.21
CA TRP A 51 1.44 13.98 -4.20
C TRP A 51 2.55 14.05 -3.15
N ALA A 52 2.29 13.55 -1.94
CA ALA A 52 3.24 13.48 -0.85
C ALA A 52 4.44 12.60 -1.21
N PHE A 53 4.25 11.49 -1.93
CA PHE A 53 5.35 10.65 -2.44
C PHE A 53 6.34 11.46 -3.28
N ASN A 54 5.85 12.28 -4.22
CA ASN A 54 6.73 13.13 -5.04
C ASN A 54 7.43 14.20 -4.18
N ARG A 55 6.73 14.78 -3.19
CA ARG A 55 7.33 15.74 -2.26
C ARG A 55 8.42 15.13 -1.38
N LEU A 56 8.26 13.86 -0.96
CA LEU A 56 9.27 13.12 -0.22
C LEU A 56 10.52 12.87 -1.08
N LEU A 57 10.35 12.56 -2.37
CA LEU A 57 11.48 12.44 -3.32
C LEU A 57 12.23 13.75 -3.50
N GLU A 58 11.54 14.88 -3.40
CA GLU A 58 12.13 16.23 -3.45
C GLU A 58 12.73 16.69 -2.10
N GLY A 59 12.71 15.85 -1.06
CA GLY A 59 13.22 16.20 0.27
C GLY A 59 12.36 17.21 1.04
N ALA A 60 11.08 17.36 0.70
CA ALA A 60 10.19 18.29 1.39
C ALA A 60 9.97 17.88 2.86
N SER A 61 9.97 18.86 3.76
CA SER A 61 9.75 18.62 5.18
C SER A 61 8.32 18.15 5.49
N ARG A 62 8.17 17.44 6.62
CA ARG A 62 6.87 17.02 7.16
C ARG A 62 5.88 18.17 7.24
N ASP A 63 6.29 19.31 7.79
CA ASP A 63 5.39 20.45 8.03
C ASP A 63 4.94 21.10 6.72
N ARG A 64 5.83 21.17 5.72
CA ARG A 64 5.49 21.64 4.38
C ARG A 64 4.45 20.73 3.73
N ILE A 65 4.66 19.41 3.77
CA ILE A 65 3.71 18.43 3.23
C ILE A 65 2.37 18.53 3.95
N LYS A 66 2.40 18.67 5.28
CA LYS A 66 1.21 18.77 6.12
C LYS A 66 0.39 20.03 5.82
N LYS A 67 1.02 21.19 5.73
CA LYS A 67 0.33 22.47 5.45
C LYS A 67 -0.27 22.47 4.05
N LEU A 68 0.55 22.22 3.03
CA LEU A 68 0.11 22.24 1.64
C LEU A 68 -0.88 21.11 1.33
N GLY A 69 -0.71 19.94 1.95
CA GLY A 69 -1.63 18.81 1.76
C GLY A 69 -3.05 19.10 2.27
N GLN A 70 -3.19 19.79 3.40
CA GLN A 70 -4.52 20.17 3.91
C GLN A 70 -5.20 21.15 2.95
N GLU A 71 -4.46 22.13 2.45
CA GLU A 71 -4.98 23.14 1.53
C GLU A 71 -5.37 22.56 0.16
N LEU A 72 -4.50 21.71 -0.41
CA LEU A 72 -4.66 21.15 -1.75
C LEU A 72 -5.71 20.04 -1.85
N PHE A 73 -5.99 19.34 -0.74
CA PHE A 73 -6.88 18.18 -0.76
C PHE A 73 -8.08 18.31 0.18
N GLY A 74 -8.19 19.40 0.95
CA GLY A 74 -9.28 19.57 1.93
C GLY A 74 -9.24 18.57 3.07
N LEU A 75 -8.14 17.83 3.23
CA LEU A 75 -8.03 16.80 4.25
C LEU A 75 -7.66 17.40 5.60
N ASN A 76 -8.08 16.77 6.69
CA ASN A 76 -7.58 17.14 8.01
C ASN A 76 -6.09 16.78 8.19
N SER A 77 -5.48 17.42 9.18
CA SER A 77 -4.05 17.27 9.45
C SER A 77 -3.59 15.83 9.74
N ARG A 78 -4.46 14.98 10.30
CA ARG A 78 -4.19 13.57 10.58
C ARG A 78 -4.17 12.73 9.30
N TYR A 79 -5.19 12.87 8.45
CA TYR A 79 -5.23 12.17 7.16
C TYR A 79 -4.06 12.57 6.26
N VAL A 80 -3.63 13.83 6.26
CA VAL A 80 -2.44 14.25 5.50
C VAL A 80 -1.16 13.64 6.06
N ASP A 81 -0.99 13.63 7.38
CA ASP A 81 0.14 12.96 8.04
C ASP A 81 0.14 11.45 7.74
N ASP A 82 -1.02 10.80 7.75
CA ASP A 82 -1.21 9.38 7.45
C ASP A 82 -0.99 9.06 5.96
N ALA A 83 -1.43 9.92 5.05
CA ALA A 83 -1.15 9.82 3.62
C ALA A 83 0.34 9.96 3.33
N ARG A 84 1.03 10.90 4.00
CA ARG A 84 2.49 11.02 3.95
C ARG A 84 3.15 9.75 4.47
N LEU A 85 2.68 9.20 5.60
CA LEU A 85 3.27 7.98 6.15
C LEU A 85 3.14 6.81 5.18
N LYS A 86 1.96 6.61 4.57
CA LYS A 86 1.79 5.56 3.54
C LYS A 86 2.69 5.81 2.33
N ALA A 87 2.87 7.07 1.93
CA ALA A 87 3.81 7.42 0.87
C ALA A 87 5.26 7.10 1.24
N GLN A 88 5.66 7.39 2.48
CA GLN A 88 6.98 7.04 3.00
C GLN A 88 7.20 5.53 3.02
N GLY A 89 6.22 4.76 3.50
CA GLY A 89 6.31 3.28 3.48
C GLY A 89 6.44 2.71 2.07
N VAL A 90 5.79 3.33 1.06
CA VAL A 90 6.02 2.95 -0.34
C VAL A 90 7.46 3.27 -0.77
N LEU A 91 7.99 4.43 -0.40
CA LEU A 91 9.36 4.83 -0.73
C LEU A 91 10.39 3.88 -0.10
N ASP A 92 10.23 3.56 1.19
CA ASP A 92 11.12 2.66 1.92
C ASP A 92 11.08 1.25 1.31
N SER A 93 9.88 0.74 1.01
CA SER A 93 9.72 -0.55 0.32
C SER A 93 10.37 -0.56 -1.07
N GLN A 94 10.37 0.55 -1.81
CA GLN A 94 11.08 0.62 -3.10
C GLN A 94 12.60 0.61 -2.94
N ARG A 95 13.13 1.20 -1.87
CA ARG A 95 14.58 1.18 -1.58
C ARG A 95 15.05 -0.23 -1.25
N GLU A 96 14.31 -0.93 -0.40
CA GLU A 96 14.60 -2.33 -0.06
C GLU A 96 14.48 -3.24 -1.28
N LEU A 97 13.43 -3.05 -2.08
CA LEU A 97 13.20 -3.84 -3.29
C LEU A 97 14.26 -3.60 -4.37
N LEU A 98 14.88 -2.41 -4.42
CA LEU A 98 15.90 -2.09 -5.41
C LEU A 98 17.10 -3.04 -5.31
N GLU A 99 17.62 -3.26 -4.11
CA GLU A 99 18.77 -4.15 -3.89
C GLU A 99 18.42 -5.60 -4.27
N LEU A 100 17.26 -6.08 -3.85
CA LEU A 100 16.77 -7.41 -4.22
C LEU A 100 16.56 -7.55 -5.74
N GLU A 101 16.03 -6.52 -6.41
CA GLU A 101 15.83 -6.53 -7.85
C GLU A 101 17.16 -6.54 -8.63
N ILE A 102 18.20 -5.86 -8.14
CA ILE A 102 19.55 -5.89 -8.72
C ILE A 102 20.08 -7.32 -8.65
N GLU A 103 20.12 -7.90 -7.45
CA GLU A 103 20.64 -9.26 -7.23
C GLU A 103 19.90 -10.31 -8.07
N GLU A 104 18.56 -10.25 -8.10
CA GLU A 104 17.76 -11.14 -8.95
C GLU A 104 18.06 -10.94 -10.44
N THR A 105 18.26 -9.70 -10.88
CA THR A 105 18.49 -9.37 -12.29
C THR A 105 19.88 -9.86 -12.73
N GLU A 106 20.90 -9.74 -11.88
CA GLU A 106 22.23 -10.32 -12.08
C GLU A 106 22.17 -11.85 -12.22
N LYS A 107 21.47 -12.53 -11.29
CA LYS A 107 21.26 -13.98 -11.37
C LYS A 107 20.56 -14.39 -12.68
N LYS A 108 19.53 -13.63 -13.09
CA LYS A 108 18.82 -13.85 -14.38
C LYS A 108 19.73 -13.61 -15.58
N LEU A 109 20.58 -12.58 -15.54
CA LEU A 109 21.55 -12.25 -16.58
C LEU A 109 22.60 -13.35 -16.73
N GLY A 110 23.17 -13.83 -15.62
CA GLY A 110 24.11 -14.95 -15.63
C GLY A 110 23.53 -16.22 -16.26
N ARG A 111 22.28 -16.57 -15.91
CA ARG A 111 21.55 -17.70 -16.55
C ARG A 111 21.32 -17.46 -18.05
N ALA A 112 20.98 -16.24 -18.45
CA ALA A 112 20.76 -15.89 -19.84
C ALA A 112 22.05 -15.96 -20.67
N ARG A 113 23.16 -15.44 -20.15
CA ARG A 113 24.50 -15.52 -20.76
C ARG A 113 24.96 -16.97 -20.96
N LYS A 114 24.77 -17.83 -19.96
CA LYS A 114 25.05 -19.29 -20.09
C LYS A 114 24.24 -19.91 -21.24
N LYS A 115 22.94 -19.62 -21.33
CA LYS A 115 22.07 -20.13 -22.40
C LYS A 115 22.44 -19.58 -23.79
N LEU A 116 22.89 -18.33 -23.88
CA LEU A 116 23.41 -17.74 -25.11
C LEU A 116 24.69 -18.44 -25.55
N GLY A 117 25.64 -18.64 -24.64
CA GLY A 117 26.89 -19.35 -24.93
C GLY A 117 26.65 -20.77 -25.45
N LEU A 118 25.70 -21.52 -24.88
CA LEU A 118 25.31 -22.83 -25.39
C LEU A 118 24.71 -22.77 -26.80
N ALA A 119 23.88 -21.77 -27.08
CA ALA A 119 23.29 -21.59 -28.41
C ALA A 119 24.34 -21.22 -29.46
N MET A 120 25.28 -20.32 -29.12
CA MET A 120 26.38 -19.95 -30.00
C MET A 120 27.32 -21.14 -30.27
N LYS A 121 27.63 -21.95 -29.25
CA LYS A 121 28.40 -23.20 -29.44
C LYS A 121 27.70 -24.16 -30.40
N LYS A 122 26.38 -24.35 -30.26
CA LYS A 122 25.60 -25.21 -31.17
C LYS A 122 25.61 -24.70 -32.61
N LEU A 123 25.48 -23.39 -32.80
CA LEU A 123 25.57 -22.74 -34.11
C LEU A 123 26.95 -22.99 -34.75
N ALA A 124 28.03 -22.69 -34.02
CA ALA A 124 29.40 -22.88 -34.52
C ALA A 124 29.72 -24.34 -34.89
N VAL A 125 29.19 -25.31 -34.12
CA VAL A 125 29.34 -26.74 -34.45
C VAL A 125 28.56 -27.13 -35.71
N ALA A 126 27.35 -26.59 -35.89
CA ALA A 126 26.53 -26.85 -37.09
C ALA A 126 27.17 -26.26 -38.36
N GLU A 127 27.74 -25.06 -38.26
CA GLU A 127 28.48 -24.41 -39.35
C GLU A 127 29.73 -25.22 -39.74
N LYS A 128 30.52 -25.66 -38.75
CA LYS A 128 31.71 -26.51 -38.99
C LYS A 128 31.39 -27.86 -39.64
N LYS A 129 30.24 -28.45 -39.30
CA LYS A 129 29.82 -29.76 -39.83
C LYS A 129 29.11 -29.66 -41.19
N GLY A 130 28.97 -28.46 -41.76
CA GLY A 130 28.28 -28.27 -43.04
C GLY A 130 26.80 -28.70 -42.97
N ALA A 131 26.13 -28.44 -41.85
CA ALA A 131 24.72 -28.78 -41.68
C ALA A 131 23.82 -28.05 -42.71
N THR A 132 22.57 -28.50 -42.86
CA THR A 132 21.63 -27.91 -43.81
C THR A 132 21.44 -26.40 -43.54
N PRO A 133 21.31 -25.57 -44.59
CA PRO A 133 21.12 -24.12 -44.45
C PRO A 133 19.93 -23.74 -43.55
N GLU A 134 18.85 -24.50 -43.61
CA GLU A 134 17.66 -24.31 -42.78
C GLU A 134 17.94 -24.49 -41.28
N LEU A 135 18.75 -25.49 -40.92
CA LEU A 135 19.12 -25.74 -39.53
C LEU A 135 20.03 -24.63 -38.99
N ILE A 136 20.97 -24.16 -39.79
CA ILE A 136 21.87 -23.06 -39.44
C ILE A 136 21.04 -21.78 -39.18
N GLU A 137 20.09 -21.45 -40.07
CA GLU A 137 19.26 -20.26 -39.91
C GLU A 137 18.37 -20.34 -38.66
N LYS A 138 17.78 -21.50 -38.38
CA LYS A 138 17.01 -21.73 -37.14
C LYS A 138 17.86 -21.52 -35.88
N LEU A 139 19.10 -22.03 -35.87
CA LEU A 139 20.03 -21.85 -34.75
C LEU A 139 20.47 -20.38 -34.62
N ARG A 140 20.68 -19.68 -35.73
CA ARG A 140 21.01 -18.25 -35.78
C ARG A 140 19.88 -17.41 -35.18
N LEU A 141 18.63 -17.67 -35.56
CA LEU A 141 17.46 -17.01 -34.99
C LEU A 141 17.35 -17.27 -33.47
N ALA A 142 17.58 -18.51 -33.05
CA ALA A 142 17.55 -18.90 -31.65
C ALA A 142 18.67 -18.23 -30.81
N ALA A 143 19.86 -18.02 -31.39
CA ALA A 143 20.95 -17.27 -30.79
C ALA A 143 20.62 -15.77 -30.73
N LYS A 144 20.07 -15.19 -31.81
CA LYS A 144 19.61 -13.79 -31.86
C LYS A 144 18.60 -13.49 -30.76
N GLY A 145 17.56 -14.32 -30.60
CA GLY A 145 16.55 -14.14 -29.55
C GLY A 145 17.13 -14.21 -28.13
N ARG A 146 18.11 -15.11 -27.90
CA ARG A 146 18.83 -15.19 -26.62
C ARG A 146 19.71 -13.96 -26.39
N ASN A 147 20.36 -13.45 -27.43
CA ASN A 147 21.15 -12.23 -27.35
C ASN A 147 20.28 -11.01 -27.00
N SER A 148 19.11 -10.87 -27.64
CA SER A 148 18.14 -9.84 -27.29
C SER A 148 17.67 -9.93 -25.84
N ARG A 149 17.52 -11.15 -25.30
CA ARG A 149 17.18 -11.35 -23.88
C ARG A 149 18.31 -10.90 -22.95
N VAL A 150 19.57 -11.18 -23.30
CA VAL A 150 20.76 -10.72 -22.55
C VAL A 150 20.81 -9.20 -22.57
N ALA A 151 20.77 -8.57 -23.74
CA ALA A 151 20.79 -7.12 -23.89
C ALA A 151 19.65 -6.43 -23.11
N SER A 152 18.44 -7.01 -23.11
CA SER A 152 17.33 -6.48 -22.32
C SER A 152 17.57 -6.56 -20.81
N LEU A 153 18.26 -7.60 -20.32
CA LEU A 153 18.59 -7.75 -18.90
C LEU A 153 19.73 -6.82 -18.51
N GLU A 154 20.74 -6.65 -19.36
CA GLU A 154 21.84 -5.70 -19.16
C GLU A 154 21.32 -4.27 -19.07
N LYS A 155 20.43 -3.88 -19.99
CA LYS A 155 19.78 -2.57 -19.94
C LYS A 155 19.01 -2.37 -18.63
N LYS A 156 18.27 -3.39 -18.18
CA LYS A 156 17.53 -3.31 -16.90
C LYS A 156 18.49 -3.18 -15.72
N LEU A 157 19.57 -3.97 -15.69
CA LEU A 157 20.54 -3.93 -14.61
C LEU A 157 21.20 -2.55 -14.52
N ALA A 158 21.63 -1.99 -15.65
CA ALA A 158 22.21 -0.65 -15.71
C ALA A 158 21.23 0.44 -15.21
N GLU A 159 19.93 0.34 -15.55
CA GLU A 159 18.90 1.25 -15.02
C GLU A 159 18.78 1.16 -13.48
N LEU A 160 18.80 -0.05 -12.92
CA LEU A 160 18.70 -0.26 -11.47
C LEU A 160 19.98 0.20 -10.75
N GLU A 161 21.16 -0.09 -11.29
CA GLU A 161 22.43 0.36 -10.74
C GLU A 161 22.54 1.88 -10.73
N ALA A 162 22.10 2.54 -11.82
CA ALA A 162 22.02 4.00 -11.86
C ALA A 162 21.09 4.57 -10.76
N HIS A 163 19.98 3.89 -10.44
CA HIS A 163 19.13 4.31 -9.32
C HIS A 163 19.85 4.19 -7.98
N ARG A 164 20.57 3.07 -7.76
CA ARG A 164 21.37 2.84 -6.55
C ARG A 164 22.46 3.89 -6.37
N GLU A 165 23.24 4.17 -7.43
CA GLU A 165 24.33 5.14 -7.41
C GLU A 165 23.84 6.57 -7.14
N ASN A 166 22.70 6.95 -7.73
CA ASN A 166 22.13 8.28 -7.54
C ASN A 166 21.28 8.41 -6.26
N GLY A 167 21.15 7.35 -5.45
CA GLY A 167 20.29 7.33 -4.26
C GLY A 167 18.80 7.54 -4.56
N THR A 168 18.37 7.22 -5.78
CA THR A 168 16.97 7.37 -6.23
C THR A 168 16.27 6.01 -6.29
N VAL A 169 14.94 6.02 -6.46
CA VAL A 169 14.15 4.80 -6.61
C VAL A 169 13.57 4.69 -8.02
N PRO A 170 13.36 3.46 -8.53
CA PRO A 170 12.62 3.26 -9.76
C PRO A 170 11.23 3.88 -9.73
N LYS A 171 10.72 4.25 -10.91
CA LYS A 171 9.41 4.90 -11.05
C LYS A 171 8.28 4.02 -10.52
N VAL A 172 7.56 4.53 -9.51
CA VAL A 172 6.38 3.89 -8.92
C VAL A 172 5.14 4.17 -9.76
N VAL A 173 4.35 3.13 -10.02
CA VAL A 173 3.04 3.22 -10.69
C VAL A 173 1.94 2.88 -9.68
N PHE A 174 1.33 3.92 -9.12
CA PHE A 174 0.16 3.79 -8.24
C PHE A 174 -1.03 3.16 -9.00
N GLY A 175 -1.82 2.33 -8.30
CA GLY A 175 -2.87 1.51 -8.91
C GLY A 175 -2.37 0.22 -9.56
N GLY A 176 -1.08 -0.10 -9.38
CA GLY A 176 -0.49 -1.37 -9.79
C GLY A 176 0.13 -1.33 -11.20
N LYS A 177 1.45 -1.54 -11.26
CA LYS A 177 2.22 -1.64 -12.52
C LYS A 177 1.70 -2.74 -13.45
N LYS A 178 1.25 -3.88 -12.88
CA LYS A 178 0.67 -4.99 -13.66
C LYS A 178 -0.65 -4.59 -14.31
N LEU A 179 -1.54 -3.93 -13.57
CA LEU A 179 -2.82 -3.44 -14.10
C LEU A 179 -2.59 -2.39 -15.19
N TRP A 180 -1.70 -1.43 -14.96
CA TRP A 180 -1.33 -0.44 -15.97
C TRP A 180 -0.82 -1.06 -17.28
N LYS A 181 0.02 -2.10 -17.19
CA LYS A 181 0.48 -2.85 -18.38
C LYS A 181 -0.66 -3.54 -19.13
N LYS A 182 -1.71 -4.01 -18.44
CA LYS A 182 -2.91 -4.57 -19.10
C LYS A 182 -3.69 -3.47 -19.83
N VAL A 183 -3.84 -2.30 -19.22
CA VAL A 183 -4.47 -1.12 -19.85
C VAL A 183 -3.74 -0.71 -21.12
N CYS A 184 -2.41 -0.60 -21.09
CA CYS A 184 -1.62 -0.28 -22.30
C CYS A 184 -1.74 -1.31 -23.42
N LYS A 185 -2.17 -2.55 -23.10
CA LYS A 185 -2.39 -3.63 -24.06
C LYS A 185 -3.86 -3.79 -24.47
N GLY A 186 -4.75 -2.91 -24.03
CA GLY A 186 -6.19 -3.01 -24.29
C GLY A 186 -6.89 -4.18 -23.58
N ARG A 187 -6.29 -4.76 -22.53
CA ARG A 187 -6.83 -5.92 -21.79
C ARG A 187 -7.53 -5.54 -20.47
N ALA A 188 -7.58 -4.26 -20.16
CA ALA A 188 -8.22 -3.69 -18.97
C ALA A 188 -8.58 -2.24 -19.29
N THR A 189 -9.60 -1.70 -18.61
CA THR A 189 -10.04 -0.31 -18.83
C THR A 189 -9.22 0.70 -18.04
N ARG A 190 -9.23 1.97 -18.49
CA ARG A 190 -8.59 3.06 -17.73
C ARG A 190 -9.33 3.33 -16.42
N GLU A 191 -10.62 3.08 -16.42
CA GLU A 191 -11.57 3.24 -15.32
C GLU A 191 -11.24 2.26 -14.20
N GLU A 192 -11.01 0.98 -14.50
CA GLU A 192 -10.50 -0.01 -13.54
C GLU A 192 -9.19 0.45 -12.88
N TRP A 193 -8.23 0.94 -13.67
CA TRP A 193 -6.97 1.43 -13.11
C TRP A 193 -7.16 2.70 -12.27
N ARG A 194 -8.05 3.61 -12.68
CA ARG A 194 -8.41 4.79 -11.88
C ARG A 194 -9.09 4.39 -10.56
N ALA A 195 -9.98 3.40 -10.58
CA ALA A 195 -10.62 2.86 -9.39
C ALA A 195 -9.57 2.30 -8.41
N ALA A 196 -8.66 1.44 -8.88
CA ALA A 196 -7.56 0.91 -8.07
C ALA A 196 -6.59 1.99 -7.53
N ARG A 197 -6.60 3.20 -8.10
CA ARG A 197 -5.82 4.36 -7.63
C ARG A 197 -6.53 5.21 -6.59
N LYS A 198 -7.84 5.09 -6.42
CA LYS A 198 -8.64 5.98 -5.56
C LYS A 198 -9.44 5.22 -4.49
N ASN A 199 -9.17 3.94 -4.31
CA ASN A 199 -9.98 3.04 -3.50
C ASN A 199 -9.48 2.80 -2.08
N ARG A 200 -8.59 3.63 -1.53
CA ARG A 200 -8.08 3.45 -0.17
C ARG A 200 -8.26 4.69 0.69
N LEU A 201 -8.52 4.46 1.97
CA LEU A 201 -8.42 5.45 3.03
C LEU A 201 -7.81 4.77 4.25
N TYR A 202 -6.84 5.44 4.86
CA TYR A 202 -6.05 4.85 5.95
C TYR A 202 -5.94 5.86 7.08
N SER A 203 -6.11 5.39 8.31
CA SER A 203 -5.80 6.19 9.48
C SER A 203 -5.27 5.37 10.64
N ARG A 204 -4.32 5.94 11.36
CA ARG A 204 -3.73 5.30 12.54
C ARG A 204 -4.46 5.66 13.82
N GLY A 205 -4.37 4.76 14.78
CA GLY A 205 -4.77 5.01 16.15
C GLY A 205 -3.86 6.04 16.85
N ASP A 206 -4.38 6.64 17.90
CA ASP A 206 -3.71 7.61 18.75
C ASP A 206 -4.05 7.27 20.21
N GLU A 207 -3.05 6.78 20.96
CA GLU A 207 -3.18 6.39 22.38
C GLU A 207 -3.78 7.52 23.21
N THR A 208 -3.41 8.77 22.90
CA THR A 208 -3.87 9.95 23.65
C THR A 208 -5.32 10.35 23.34
N LYS A 209 -5.97 9.66 22.40
CA LYS A 209 -7.32 9.97 21.90
C LYS A 209 -8.28 8.77 21.96
N GLY A 210 -7.87 7.66 22.57
CA GLY A 210 -8.72 6.50 22.80
C GLY A 210 -9.14 5.80 21.50
N GLY A 211 -8.21 5.11 20.86
CA GLY A 211 -8.46 4.39 19.61
C GLY A 211 -8.10 5.20 18.35
N ASN A 212 -9.01 5.25 17.37
CA ASN A 212 -8.78 5.91 16.09
C ASN A 212 -9.68 7.17 15.92
N PRO A 213 -9.11 8.39 15.86
CA PRO A 213 -9.89 9.62 15.81
C PRO A 213 -10.72 9.80 14.53
N ASN A 214 -10.20 9.30 13.40
CA ASN A 214 -10.80 9.49 12.08
C ASN A 214 -11.76 8.35 11.71
N MET A 215 -11.44 7.12 12.10
CA MET A 215 -12.20 5.90 11.78
C MET A 215 -12.55 5.16 13.06
N LYS A 216 -13.64 5.58 13.71
CA LYS A 216 -14.00 5.08 15.04
C LYS A 216 -14.89 3.86 14.95
N VAL A 217 -14.40 2.72 15.42
CA VAL A 217 -15.19 1.52 15.66
C VAL A 217 -15.87 1.62 17.03
N THR A 218 -17.14 1.25 17.09
CA THR A 218 -17.93 1.17 18.32
C THR A 218 -18.71 -0.15 18.35
N TYR A 219 -19.05 -0.62 19.55
CA TYR A 219 -19.88 -1.80 19.75
C TYR A 219 -21.14 -1.37 20.51
N ARG A 220 -22.32 -1.56 19.90
CA ARG A 220 -23.62 -1.16 20.45
C ARG A 220 -24.66 -2.19 20.05
N GLU A 221 -25.57 -2.52 20.95
CA GLU A 221 -26.72 -3.41 20.66
C GLU A 221 -26.34 -4.76 20.05
N GLY A 222 -25.17 -5.31 20.41
CA GLY A 222 -24.69 -6.58 19.89
C GLY A 222 -23.91 -6.50 18.57
N GLU A 223 -23.86 -5.33 17.93
CA GLU A 223 -23.25 -5.12 16.61
C GLU A 223 -22.09 -4.12 16.64
N PHE A 224 -21.13 -4.30 15.73
CA PHE A 224 -20.08 -3.32 15.51
C PHE A 224 -20.53 -2.28 14.49
N HIS A 225 -20.13 -1.03 14.73
CA HIS A 225 -20.39 0.10 13.86
C HIS A 225 -19.08 0.82 13.58
N LEU A 226 -18.92 1.33 12.36
CA LEU A 226 -17.77 2.15 11.97
C LEU A 226 -18.25 3.55 11.58
N ALA A 227 -17.59 4.55 12.14
CA ALA A 227 -17.81 5.95 11.82
C ALA A 227 -16.54 6.54 11.17
N VAL A 228 -16.64 6.90 9.89
CA VAL A 228 -15.54 7.45 9.08
C VAL A 228 -15.70 8.96 8.96
N THR A 229 -14.69 9.71 9.40
CA THR A 229 -14.68 11.18 9.34
C THR A 229 -14.44 11.65 7.91
N ILE A 230 -15.28 12.59 7.46
CA ILE A 230 -15.23 13.19 6.13
C ILE A 230 -14.69 14.61 6.25
N SER A 231 -13.37 14.74 6.15
CA SER A 231 -12.70 16.00 6.48
C SER A 231 -12.86 17.09 5.41
N HIS A 232 -13.05 16.72 4.15
CA HIS A 232 -13.23 17.70 3.06
C HIS A 232 -14.56 18.48 3.12
N LEU A 233 -15.48 18.07 3.99
CA LEU A 233 -16.73 18.78 4.28
C LEU A 233 -16.63 19.69 5.52
N SER A 234 -15.46 19.74 6.17
CA SER A 234 -15.22 20.68 7.26
C SER A 234 -14.94 22.08 6.70
N GLU A 235 -15.59 23.08 7.26
CA GLU A 235 -15.53 24.47 6.81
C GLU A 235 -14.89 25.37 7.86
N LYS A 236 -14.29 26.48 7.42
CA LYS A 236 -13.76 27.48 8.35
C LYS A 236 -14.94 28.29 8.93
N VAL A 237 -15.15 28.16 10.24
CA VAL A 237 -16.21 28.85 10.98
C VAL A 237 -15.69 30.15 11.61
N GLY A 238 -14.37 30.28 11.79
CA GLY A 238 -13.77 31.50 12.32
C GLY A 238 -12.25 31.38 12.44
N GLU A 239 -11.69 32.21 13.30
CA GLU A 239 -10.27 32.20 13.66
C GLU A 239 -10.14 32.15 15.18
N ASP A 240 -9.08 31.50 15.67
CA ASP A 240 -8.73 31.55 17.09
C ASP A 240 -7.93 32.82 17.43
N VAL A 241 -7.62 33.00 18.71
CA VAL A 241 -6.88 34.18 19.24
C VAL A 241 -5.48 34.30 18.63
N LEU A 242 -4.94 33.23 18.04
CA LEU A 242 -3.63 33.18 17.38
C LEU A 242 -3.74 33.25 15.85
N GLY A 243 -4.90 33.62 15.30
CA GLY A 243 -5.14 33.74 13.86
C GLY A 243 -5.19 32.41 13.11
N ARG A 244 -5.33 31.28 13.82
CA ARG A 244 -5.44 29.95 13.19
C ARG A 244 -6.90 29.67 12.82
N PRO A 245 -7.16 29.06 11.65
CA PRO A 245 -8.52 28.79 11.22
C PRO A 245 -9.21 27.81 12.17
N LYS A 246 -10.36 28.22 12.72
CA LYS A 246 -11.26 27.37 13.49
C LYS A 246 -12.19 26.66 12.51
N MET A 247 -12.07 25.34 12.47
CA MET A 247 -12.84 24.49 11.55
C MET A 247 -14.12 23.96 12.23
N SER A 248 -15.17 23.75 11.44
CA SER A 248 -16.38 23.06 11.88
C SER A 248 -16.07 21.59 12.15
N ARG A 249 -16.90 20.94 12.98
CA ARG A 249 -16.78 19.50 13.20
C ARG A 249 -17.08 18.78 11.88
N ALA A 250 -16.09 18.03 11.37
CA ALA A 250 -16.26 17.23 10.18
C ALA A 250 -17.40 16.20 10.38
N PRO A 251 -18.34 16.09 9.43
CA PRO A 251 -19.39 15.07 9.49
C PRO A 251 -18.78 13.67 9.31
N ARG A 252 -19.58 12.65 9.60
CA ARG A 252 -19.16 11.25 9.52
C ARG A 252 -20.10 10.46 8.60
N VAL A 253 -19.53 9.47 7.93
CA VAL A 253 -20.28 8.37 7.33
C VAL A 253 -20.31 7.25 8.35
N GLU A 254 -21.50 6.80 8.72
CA GLU A 254 -21.72 5.80 9.76
C GLU A 254 -22.47 4.59 9.18
N GLY A 255 -22.24 3.42 9.77
CA GLY A 255 -22.95 2.22 9.39
C GLY A 255 -22.37 0.98 10.04
N ARG A 256 -22.97 -0.16 9.73
CA ARG A 256 -22.62 -1.45 10.33
C ARG A 256 -21.24 -1.94 9.86
N LEU A 257 -20.49 -2.53 10.78
CA LEU A 257 -19.22 -3.20 10.54
C LEU A 257 -19.38 -4.69 10.84
N TRP A 258 -19.28 -5.52 9.80
CA TRP A 258 -19.20 -6.96 10.01
C TRP A 258 -17.76 -7.38 10.31
N LEU A 259 -17.61 -8.17 11.37
CA LEU A 259 -16.35 -8.81 11.76
C LEU A 259 -16.55 -10.33 11.90
N PRO A 260 -15.53 -11.14 11.54
CA PRO A 260 -15.54 -12.58 11.78
C PRO A 260 -15.74 -12.91 13.26
N GLU A 261 -16.59 -13.90 13.55
CA GLU A 261 -17.00 -14.27 14.92
C GLU A 261 -15.80 -14.53 15.83
N LYS A 262 -14.80 -15.27 15.33
CA LYS A 262 -13.56 -15.60 16.04
C LYS A 262 -12.76 -14.41 16.58
N HIS A 263 -12.96 -13.21 16.04
CA HIS A 263 -12.21 -12.01 16.46
C HIS A 263 -13.07 -10.99 17.20
N ARG A 264 -14.38 -11.23 17.37
CA ARG A 264 -15.29 -10.24 17.94
C ARG A 264 -14.93 -9.90 19.38
N ASP A 265 -14.70 -10.89 20.23
CA ASP A 265 -14.40 -10.64 21.64
C ASP A 265 -13.07 -9.94 21.86
N LEU A 266 -12.05 -10.34 21.10
CA LEU A 266 -10.76 -9.67 21.07
C LEU A 266 -10.89 -8.18 20.70
N VAL A 267 -11.67 -7.87 19.65
CA VAL A 267 -11.92 -6.47 19.26
C VAL A 267 -12.73 -5.74 20.32
N ARG A 268 -13.72 -6.37 20.95
CA ARG A 268 -14.51 -5.77 22.05
C ARG A 268 -13.62 -5.39 23.24
N ILE A 269 -12.74 -6.29 23.66
CA ILE A 269 -11.77 -6.05 24.73
C ILE A 269 -10.87 -4.86 24.35
N TRP A 270 -10.35 -4.84 23.12
CA TRP A 270 -9.49 -3.76 22.63
C TRP A 270 -10.18 -2.39 22.69
N LEU A 271 -11.45 -2.33 22.25
CA LEU A 271 -12.26 -1.11 22.28
C LEU A 271 -12.59 -0.68 23.71
N ALA A 272 -12.88 -1.62 24.61
CA ALA A 272 -13.17 -1.33 26.02
C ALA A 272 -11.94 -0.78 26.77
N MET A 273 -10.74 -1.21 26.38
CA MET A 273 -9.48 -0.69 26.90
C MET A 273 -9.03 0.63 26.25
N GLU A 274 -9.83 1.17 25.31
CA GLU A 274 -9.53 2.38 24.54
C GLU A 274 -8.15 2.37 23.83
N LEU A 275 -7.65 1.17 23.52
CA LEU A 275 -6.34 1.00 22.92
C LEU A 275 -6.32 1.49 21.46
N PRO A 276 -5.19 2.04 20.97
CA PRO A 276 -5.07 2.48 19.58
C PRO A 276 -5.21 1.31 18.61
N TYR A 277 -5.80 1.58 17.45
CA TYR A 277 -5.85 0.62 16.35
C TYR A 277 -5.82 1.38 15.01
N THR A 278 -5.21 0.75 14.02
CA THR A 278 -5.13 1.27 12.67
C THR A 278 -6.26 0.73 11.84
N VAL A 279 -6.85 1.57 10.99
CA VAL A 279 -7.92 1.19 10.07
C VAL A 279 -7.48 1.48 8.64
N GLU A 280 -7.57 0.48 7.77
CA GLU A 280 -7.46 0.65 6.32
C GLU A 280 -8.77 0.23 5.66
N LEU A 281 -9.41 1.18 4.98
CA LEU A 281 -10.61 0.96 4.19
C LEU A 281 -10.23 0.77 2.72
N VAL A 282 -10.75 -0.28 2.08
CA VAL A 282 -10.49 -0.60 0.67
C VAL A 282 -11.82 -0.81 -0.05
N ARG A 283 -12.12 0.04 -1.04
CA ARG A 283 -13.32 -0.10 -1.89
C ARG A 283 -13.04 -1.08 -3.03
N THR A 284 -13.92 -2.04 -3.25
CA THR A 284 -13.84 -2.98 -4.38
C THR A 284 -14.46 -2.38 -5.64
N LEU A 285 -14.30 -3.07 -6.77
CA LEU A 285 -14.96 -2.67 -8.02
C LEU A 285 -16.48 -2.88 -7.95
N GLU A 286 -16.95 -3.85 -7.17
CA GLU A 286 -18.37 -4.09 -6.90
C GLU A 286 -18.98 -3.06 -5.92
N GLY A 287 -18.19 -2.11 -5.40
CA GLY A 287 -18.67 -1.08 -4.48
C GLY A 287 -18.69 -1.49 -3.01
N ARG A 288 -18.13 -2.66 -2.66
CA ARG A 288 -18.01 -3.12 -1.27
C ARG A 288 -16.85 -2.43 -0.56
N TYR A 289 -16.94 -2.27 0.76
CA TYR A 289 -15.88 -1.67 1.56
C TYR A 289 -15.26 -2.70 2.51
N ILE A 290 -14.08 -3.18 2.16
CA ILE A 290 -13.29 -4.07 3.02
C ILE A 290 -12.54 -3.24 4.06
N VAL A 291 -12.59 -3.67 5.31
CA VAL A 291 -11.92 -3.01 6.44
C VAL A 291 -10.82 -3.92 6.95
N HIS A 292 -9.61 -3.39 7.08
CA HIS A 292 -8.54 -4.03 7.84
C HIS A 292 -8.33 -3.26 9.14
N LEU A 293 -8.57 -3.92 10.26
CA LEU A 293 -8.28 -3.40 11.59
C LEU A 293 -6.97 -4.02 12.07
N THR A 294 -5.93 -3.22 12.21
CA THR A 294 -4.62 -3.68 12.71
C THR A 294 -4.41 -3.20 14.13
N PHE A 295 -4.06 -4.14 15.00
CA PHE A 295 -3.88 -3.96 16.43
C PHE A 295 -2.43 -4.27 16.79
N GLU A 296 -1.71 -3.31 17.38
CA GLU A 296 -0.33 -3.49 17.83
C GLU A 296 -0.31 -3.93 19.30
N LEU A 297 0.14 -5.15 19.59
CA LEU A 297 0.40 -5.57 20.97
C LEU A 297 1.77 -5.09 21.40
N SER A 298 1.79 -4.25 22.43
CA SER A 298 3.01 -3.93 23.17
C SER A 298 3.19 -4.92 24.33
N GLY A 299 4.38 -5.54 24.42
CA GLY A 299 4.83 -6.19 25.66
C GLY A 299 4.65 -7.71 25.80
N MET A 300 4.55 -8.50 24.71
CA MET A 300 4.79 -9.94 24.86
C MET A 300 6.26 -10.17 25.25
N ARG A 301 6.49 -10.86 26.38
CA ARG A 301 7.79 -11.44 26.69
C ARG A 301 8.08 -12.51 25.63
N GLU A 302 9.28 -12.51 25.05
CA GLU A 302 9.77 -13.66 24.28
C GLU A 302 9.54 -14.93 25.12
N SER A 303 8.89 -15.94 24.54
CA SER A 303 8.75 -17.25 25.19
C SER A 303 10.16 -17.83 25.35
N ASP A 304 10.57 -18.10 26.59
CA ASP A 304 11.87 -18.70 26.87
C ASP A 304 11.91 -20.14 26.37
N THR A 305 12.52 -20.36 25.20
CA THR A 305 12.70 -21.69 24.60
C THR A 305 13.90 -22.45 25.19
N ALA A 306 14.56 -21.93 26.23
CA ALA A 306 15.73 -22.57 26.83
C ALA A 306 15.45 -23.99 27.35
N SER A 307 14.19 -24.32 27.66
CA SER A 307 13.77 -25.66 28.10
C SER A 307 13.31 -26.58 26.96
N GLY A 308 13.44 -26.15 25.70
CA GLY A 308 12.93 -26.85 24.53
C GLY A 308 11.51 -26.42 24.15
N CYS A 309 11.23 -26.39 22.85
CA CYS A 309 9.91 -26.09 22.27
C CYS A 309 9.37 -27.36 21.61
N LEU A 310 8.22 -27.86 22.06
CA LEU A 310 7.63 -29.11 21.55
C LEU A 310 6.90 -28.89 20.22
N ALA A 311 6.21 -27.75 20.07
CA ALA A 311 5.53 -27.32 18.86
C ALA A 311 5.36 -25.80 18.88
N LEU A 312 5.48 -25.18 17.70
CA LEU A 312 5.35 -23.73 17.50
C LEU A 312 4.21 -23.52 16.51
N ASP A 313 3.05 -23.10 17.01
CA ASP A 313 1.90 -22.80 16.17
C ASP A 313 2.12 -21.45 15.48
N ILE A 314 2.32 -21.50 14.17
CA ILE A 314 2.57 -20.34 13.31
C ILE A 314 1.26 -19.79 12.71
N ASN A 315 0.10 -20.20 13.23
CA ASN A 315 -1.18 -19.71 12.73
C ASN A 315 -1.28 -18.18 12.95
N PRO A 316 -1.31 -17.36 11.88
CA PRO A 316 -1.38 -15.89 11.99
C PRO A 316 -2.69 -15.41 12.64
N ASP A 317 -3.66 -16.31 12.82
CA ASP A 317 -4.98 -16.05 13.38
C ASP A 317 -5.05 -16.27 14.91
N GLY A 318 -3.99 -16.79 15.54
CA GLY A 318 -3.89 -16.97 17.00
C GLY A 318 -4.86 -18.01 17.60
N ALA A 319 -5.49 -18.84 16.78
CA ALA A 319 -6.39 -19.90 17.23
C ALA A 319 -5.63 -21.22 17.31
N ALA A 320 -5.32 -21.66 18.53
CA ALA A 320 -4.97 -23.05 18.80
C ALA A 320 -6.26 -23.88 18.84
N LEU A 321 -6.33 -24.95 18.04
CA LEU A 321 -7.29 -26.02 18.28
C LEU A 321 -6.77 -26.82 19.47
N CYS A 322 -7.46 -26.71 20.60
CA CYS A 322 -7.33 -27.66 21.71
C CYS A 322 -8.18 -28.91 21.41
#